data_AF-A0A375I266-F1
#
_entry.id   AF-A0A375I266-F1
#
_cell.length_a   1.000
_cell.length_b   1.000
_cell.length_c   1.000
_cell.angle_alpha   90.00
_cell.angle_beta   90.00
_cell.angle_gamma   90.00
#
_symmetry.space_group_name_H-M   'P 1'
#
loop_
_entity.id
_entity.type
_entity.pdbx_description
1 polymer ?
#
loop_
_entity_poly.entity_id
_entity_poly.type
_entity_poly.pdbx_seq_one_letter_code
_entity_poly.pdbx_strand_id
1 'polypeptide(L)'
;MLVEPEGFWHAVVGVLGLLFGVVCILFALGEASLSFSRTVVDRTGIKVDRKTTIAWPTSRSSLFVAGARVLVAGPDGKAVPLPGTGGARGGFEQRERLAAAQCEEIWCWGVANGVTSEDGCYVRLDSAPMQREREVFERRSGMTAPR
;
A
#
# COMPACT_ATOMS: atom_id res chain seq x y z
N MET A 1 49.41 32.33 -15.25
CA MET A 1 48.28 31.44 -15.60
C MET A 1 47.15 31.73 -14.63
N LEU A 2 46.32 32.72 -14.95
CA LEU A 2 45.04 32.92 -14.27
C LEU A 2 44.03 32.13 -15.08
N VAL A 3 43.38 31.14 -14.46
CA VAL A 3 42.25 30.44 -15.06
C VAL A 3 41.12 31.45 -15.20
N GLU A 4 40.72 31.75 -16.43
CA GLU A 4 39.64 32.68 -16.73
C GLU A 4 38.36 32.26 -15.96
N PRO A 5 37.80 33.14 -15.12
CA PRO A 5 36.75 32.81 -14.16
C PRO A 5 35.43 32.38 -14.82
N GLU A 6 35.19 32.71 -16.09
CA GLU A 6 33.98 32.28 -16.79
C GLU A 6 33.88 30.74 -16.94
N GLY A 7 34.99 30.06 -17.24
CA GLY A 7 34.99 28.61 -17.47
C GLY A 7 34.69 27.82 -16.19
N PHE A 8 35.12 28.34 -15.04
CA PHE A 8 34.84 27.76 -13.73
C PHE A 8 33.36 27.80 -13.40
N TRP A 9 32.68 28.95 -13.61
CA TRP A 9 31.25 29.06 -13.34
C TRP A 9 30.41 28.19 -14.27
N HIS A 10 30.77 28.08 -15.55
CA HIS A 10 30.11 27.16 -16.47
C HIS A 10 30.26 25.70 -16.05
N ALA A 11 31.46 25.29 -15.60
CA ALA A 11 31.70 23.95 -15.09
C ALA A 11 30.88 23.67 -13.81
N VAL A 12 30.84 24.61 -12.88
CA VAL A 12 30.06 24.49 -11.63
C VAL A 12 28.56 24.36 -11.94
N VAL A 13 28.01 25.21 -12.80
CA VAL A 13 26.59 25.14 -13.21
C VAL A 13 26.29 23.82 -13.92
N GLY A 14 27.17 23.36 -14.80
CA GLY A 14 27.03 22.08 -15.48
C GLY A 14 26.99 20.89 -14.53
N VAL A 15 27.89 20.85 -13.54
CA VAL A 15 27.95 19.80 -12.53
C VAL A 15 26.70 19.84 -11.63
N LEU A 16 26.26 21.02 -11.19
CA LEU A 16 25.04 21.17 -10.40
C LEU A 16 23.80 20.71 -11.17
N GLY A 17 23.69 21.06 -12.46
CA GLY A 17 22.61 20.58 -13.32
C GLY A 17 22.61 19.06 -13.49
N LEU A 18 23.78 18.45 -13.65
CA LEU A 18 23.95 16.99 -13.72
C LEU A 18 23.52 16.31 -12.42
N LEU A 19 23.98 16.81 -11.27
CA LEU A 19 23.62 16.28 -9.96
C LEU A 19 22.11 16.41 -9.72
N PHE A 20 21.52 17.55 -10.06
CA PHE A 20 20.08 17.74 -9.96
C PHE A 20 19.31 16.77 -10.85
N GLY A 21 19.75 16.58 -12.11
CA GLY A 21 19.18 15.60 -13.02
C GLY A 21 19.25 14.17 -12.46
N VAL A 22 20.39 13.77 -11.90
CA VAL A 22 20.55 12.46 -11.26
C VAL A 22 19.60 12.32 -10.06
N VAL A 23 19.47 13.34 -9.21
CA VAL A 23 18.55 13.33 -8.06
C VAL A 23 17.10 13.17 -8.54
N CYS A 24 16.68 13.90 -9.59
CA CYS A 24 15.35 13.77 -10.17
C CYS A 24 15.10 12.36 -10.73
N ILE A 25 16.09 11.75 -11.41
CA ILE A 25 15.99 10.38 -11.94
C ILE A 25 15.86 9.38 -10.79
N LEU A 26 16.71 9.47 -9.76
CA LEU A 26 16.67 8.59 -8.60
C LEU A 26 15.33 8.72 -7.85
N PHE A 27 14.81 9.93 -7.72
CA PHE A 27 13.50 10.18 -7.12
C PHE A 27 12.37 9.54 -7.94
N ALA A 28 12.37 9.76 -9.26
CA ALA A 28 11.38 9.16 -10.16
C ALA A 28 11.45 7.62 -10.15
N LEU A 29 12.66 7.04 -10.12
CA LEU A 29 12.86 5.59 -9.99
C LEU A 29 12.38 5.05 -8.64
N GLY A 30 12.57 5.80 -7.55
CA GLY A 30 12.05 5.46 -6.23
C GLY A 30 10.52 5.39 -6.20
N GLU A 31 9.85 6.44 -6.69
CA GLU A 31 8.39 6.50 -6.80
C GLU A 31 7.83 5.42 -7.74
N ALA A 32 8.51 5.18 -8.87
CA ALA A 32 8.15 4.10 -9.79
C ALA A 32 8.29 2.73 -9.12
N SER A 33 9.39 2.48 -8.39
CA SER A 33 9.60 1.23 -7.65
C SER A 33 8.51 1.00 -6.60
N LEU A 34 8.07 2.04 -5.90
CA LEU A 34 6.95 1.96 -4.95
C LEU A 34 5.62 1.66 -5.65
N SER A 35 5.43 2.15 -6.87
CA SER A 35 4.27 1.85 -7.71
C SER A 35 4.31 0.43 -8.29
N PHE A 36 5.50 -0.15 -8.47
CA PHE A 36 5.72 -1.52 -8.94
C PHE A 36 5.75 -2.57 -7.83
N SER A 37 5.77 -2.17 -6.55
CA SER A 37 5.43 -3.08 -5.46
C SER A 37 4.04 -3.63 -5.73
N ARG A 38 4.01 -4.84 -6.26
CA ARG A 38 2.78 -5.56 -6.57
C ARG A 38 2.49 -6.45 -5.38
N THR A 39 1.33 -6.26 -4.78
CA THR A 39 0.80 -7.26 -3.86
C THR A 39 0.57 -8.54 -4.66
N VAL A 40 1.28 -9.61 -4.30
CA VAL A 40 1.05 -10.93 -4.88
C VAL A 40 0.31 -11.77 -3.86
N VAL A 41 -0.89 -12.17 -4.24
CA VAL A 41 -1.76 -13.03 -3.44
C VAL A 41 -1.47 -14.47 -3.84
N ASP A 42 -1.02 -15.28 -2.88
CA ASP A 42 -0.61 -16.67 -3.09
C ASP A 42 -1.17 -17.54 -1.97
N ARG A 43 -1.18 -18.86 -2.12
CA ARG A 43 -1.69 -19.79 -1.10
C ARG A 43 -0.90 -19.73 0.20
N THR A 44 0.37 -19.33 0.12
CA THR A 44 1.25 -19.17 1.28
C THR A 44 0.97 -17.89 2.09
N GLY A 45 0.29 -16.91 1.50
CA GLY A 45 0.00 -15.63 2.12
C GLY A 45 -0.06 -14.47 1.12
N ILE A 46 -0.17 -13.26 1.66
CA ILE A 46 -0.20 -12.01 0.92
C ILE A 46 1.20 -11.40 0.95
N LYS A 47 1.88 -11.37 -0.21
CA LYS A 47 3.21 -10.78 -0.36
C LYS A 47 3.06 -9.29 -0.64
N VAL A 48 3.46 -8.46 0.31
CA VAL A 48 3.29 -6.99 0.27
C VAL A 48 4.48 -6.32 -0.42
N ASP A 49 5.68 -6.82 -0.12
CA ASP A 49 6.93 -6.40 -0.74
C ASP A 49 7.85 -7.62 -0.92
N ARG A 50 9.11 -7.41 -1.34
CA ARG A 50 10.08 -8.51 -1.55
C ARG A 50 10.46 -9.30 -0.29
N LYS A 51 10.25 -8.74 0.91
CA LYS A 51 10.69 -9.26 2.20
C LYS A 51 9.52 -9.62 3.13
N THR A 52 8.36 -9.01 2.92
CA THR A 52 7.21 -9.08 3.84
C THR A 52 6.11 -9.92 3.22
N THR A 53 5.90 -11.11 3.80
CA THR A 53 4.76 -11.98 3.50
C THR A 53 3.88 -12.07 4.74
N ILE A 54 2.61 -11.73 4.57
CA ILE A 54 1.60 -11.75 5.65
C ILE A 54 0.78 -13.02 5.48
N ALA A 55 0.58 -13.77 6.57
CA ALA A 55 -0.31 -14.92 6.56
C ALA A 55 -1.73 -14.51 6.19
N TRP A 56 -2.51 -15.44 5.65
CA TRP A 56 -3.91 -15.18 5.34
C TRP A 56 -4.67 -14.75 6.60
N PRO A 57 -5.38 -13.61 6.56
CA PRO A 57 -6.22 -13.21 7.68
C PRO A 57 -7.34 -14.21 7.85
N THR A 58 -7.66 -14.58 9.10
CA THR A 58 -8.73 -15.54 9.39
C THR A 58 -10.11 -14.89 9.53
N SER A 59 -10.18 -13.58 9.80
CA SER A 59 -11.43 -12.82 9.71
C SER A 59 -11.42 -11.87 8.52
N ARG A 60 -12.56 -11.74 7.85
CA ARG A 60 -12.77 -10.80 6.76
C ARG A 60 -12.56 -9.36 7.18
N SER A 61 -12.92 -9.05 8.42
CA SER A 61 -12.75 -7.71 9.00
C SER A 61 -11.28 -7.29 9.04
N SER A 62 -10.33 -8.24 9.04
CA SER A 62 -8.90 -7.95 9.00
C SER A 62 -8.44 -7.42 7.65
N LEU A 63 -9.24 -7.52 6.58
CA LEU A 63 -9.04 -6.77 5.34
C LEU A 63 -10.01 -5.58 5.31
N PHE A 64 -9.45 -4.38 5.18
CA PHE A 64 -10.25 -3.16 5.16
C PHE A 64 -9.67 -2.10 4.24
N VAL A 65 -10.50 -1.16 3.83
CA VAL A 65 -10.05 0.00 3.04
C VAL A 65 -9.86 1.18 3.98
N ALA A 66 -8.70 1.83 3.88
CA ALA A 66 -8.46 3.13 4.50
C ALA A 66 -8.05 4.12 3.41
N GLY A 67 -8.87 5.15 3.24
CA GLY A 67 -8.75 6.11 2.15
C GLY A 67 -8.91 5.47 0.76
N ALA A 68 -7.81 5.17 0.09
CA ALA A 68 -7.79 4.66 -1.28
C ALA A 68 -6.86 3.45 -1.45
N ARG A 69 -6.68 2.66 -0.38
CA ARG A 69 -5.85 1.45 -0.37
C ARG A 69 -6.50 0.37 0.48
N VAL A 70 -6.22 -0.88 0.14
CA VAL A 70 -6.52 -2.04 0.98
C VAL A 70 -5.41 -2.20 2.00
N LEU A 71 -5.79 -2.46 3.24
CA LEU A 71 -4.89 -2.76 4.35
C LEU A 71 -5.27 -4.11 4.93
N VAL A 72 -4.27 -4.81 5.45
CA VAL A 72 -4.46 -6.03 6.24
C VAL A 72 -4.04 -5.78 7.69
N ALA A 73 -4.89 -6.17 8.64
CA ALA A 73 -4.56 -6.24 10.05
C ALA A 73 -3.67 -7.46 10.28
N GLY A 74 -2.39 -7.21 10.57
CA GLY A 74 -1.44 -8.24 10.96
C GLY A 74 -1.77 -8.78 12.36
N PRO A 75 -1.32 -10.01 12.68
CA PRO A 75 -1.52 -10.60 14.01
C PRO A 75 -0.82 -9.80 15.13
N ASP A 76 0.11 -8.92 14.76
CA ASP A 76 0.82 -8.00 15.64
C ASP A 76 0.06 -6.67 15.87
N GLY A 77 -1.20 -6.57 15.45
CA GLY A 77 -2.01 -5.36 15.63
C GLY A 77 -1.65 -4.22 14.67
N LYS A 78 -0.75 -4.46 13.70
CA LYS A 78 -0.36 -3.45 12.72
C LYS A 78 -1.23 -3.48 11.48
N ALA A 79 -1.56 -2.31 10.97
CA ALA A 79 -2.22 -2.17 9.68
C ALA A 79 -1.16 -2.08 8.57
N VAL A 80 -1.08 -3.10 7.72
CA VAL A 80 -0.11 -3.13 6.62
C VAL A 80 -0.83 -2.82 5.31
N PRO A 81 -0.47 -1.73 4.59
CA PRO A 81 -1.06 -1.43 3.30
C PRO A 81 -0.63 -2.46 2.26
N LEU A 82 -1.55 -2.79 1.33
CA LEU A 82 -1.30 -3.64 0.17
C LEU A 82 -0.97 -2.77 -1.05
N PRO A 83 0.30 -2.70 -1.49
CA PRO A 83 0.71 -1.93 -2.65
C PRO A 83 -0.02 -2.34 -3.94
N GLY A 84 -0.30 -1.37 -4.79
CA GLY A 84 -1.00 -1.57 -6.06
C GLY A 84 -2.53 -1.59 -5.97
N THR A 85 -3.11 -1.44 -4.78
CA THR A 85 -4.58 -1.37 -4.60
C THR A 85 -5.12 0.07 -4.68
N GLY A 86 -6.40 0.21 -5.04
CA GLY A 86 -7.14 1.48 -5.20
C GLY A 86 -6.77 2.31 -6.44
N GLY A 87 -5.85 1.83 -7.27
CA GLY A 87 -5.46 2.46 -8.52
C GLY A 87 -4.66 3.76 -8.36
N ALA A 88 -3.99 4.17 -9.43
CA ALA A 88 -3.13 5.37 -9.47
C ALA A 88 -3.84 6.61 -10.05
N ARG A 89 -5.03 6.46 -10.63
CA ARG A 89 -5.76 7.51 -11.37
C ARG A 89 -7.23 7.55 -10.96
N GLY A 90 -7.86 8.71 -11.18
CA GLY A 90 -9.25 8.95 -10.83
C GLY A 90 -9.42 9.71 -9.52
N GLY A 91 -10.63 10.22 -9.30
CA GLY A 91 -11.01 10.90 -8.06
C GLY A 91 -10.92 9.98 -6.84
N PHE A 92 -10.83 10.57 -5.65
CA PHE A 92 -10.70 9.83 -4.40
C PHE A 92 -11.80 8.78 -4.21
N GLU A 93 -13.05 9.15 -4.47
CA GLU A 93 -14.20 8.24 -4.36
C GLU A 93 -14.10 7.04 -5.33
N GLN A 94 -13.67 7.28 -6.57
CA GLN A 94 -13.47 6.20 -7.54
C GLN A 94 -12.40 5.21 -7.06
N ARG A 95 -11.32 5.74 -6.47
CA ARG A 95 -10.20 4.95 -5.97
C ARG A 95 -10.56 4.18 -4.70
N GLU A 96 -11.34 4.78 -3.80
CA GLU A 96 -11.89 4.11 -2.62
C GLU A 96 -12.81 2.94 -3.03
N ARG A 97 -13.73 3.16 -3.99
CA ARG A 97 -14.59 2.10 -4.51
C ARG A 97 -13.80 0.97 -5.17
N LEU A 98 -12.77 1.30 -5.95
CA LEU A 98 -11.88 0.30 -6.55
C LEU A 98 -11.12 -0.49 -5.47
N ALA A 99 -10.61 0.19 -4.44
CA ALA A 99 -9.97 -0.48 -3.31
C ALA A 99 -10.94 -1.42 -2.59
N ALA A 100 -12.21 -1.02 -2.40
CA ALA A 100 -13.22 -1.86 -1.79
C ALA A 100 -13.53 -3.11 -2.63
N ALA A 101 -13.64 -2.96 -3.95
CA ALA A 101 -13.83 -4.09 -4.85
C ALA A 101 -12.63 -5.05 -4.83
N GLN A 102 -11.40 -4.53 -4.84
CA GLN A 102 -10.19 -5.34 -4.74
C GLN A 102 -10.06 -6.02 -3.39
N CYS A 103 -10.44 -5.35 -2.30
CA CYS A 103 -10.49 -5.94 -0.96
C CYS A 103 -11.39 -7.18 -0.95
N GLU A 104 -12.56 -7.09 -1.59
CA GLU A 104 -13.49 -8.21 -1.71
C GLU A 104 -12.91 -9.35 -2.53
N GLU A 105 -12.32 -9.03 -3.69
CA GLU A 105 -11.73 -10.01 -4.58
C GLU A 105 -10.61 -10.81 -3.91
N ILE A 106 -9.76 -10.15 -3.14
CA ILE A 106 -8.68 -10.80 -2.37
C ILE A 106 -9.27 -11.77 -1.34
N TRP A 107 -10.30 -11.35 -0.60
CA TRP A 107 -10.98 -12.21 0.37
C TRP A 107 -11.63 -13.43 -0.30
N CYS A 108 -12.45 -13.20 -1.34
CA CYS A 108 -13.12 -14.26 -2.08
C CYS A 108 -12.14 -15.25 -2.70
N TRP A 109 -11.01 -14.78 -3.24
CA TRP A 109 -9.97 -15.66 -3.76
C TRP A 109 -9.40 -16.57 -2.68
N GLY A 110 -9.12 -16.01 -1.49
CA GLY A 110 -8.60 -16.76 -0.36
C GLY A 110 -9.58 -17.84 0.12
N VAL A 111 -10.87 -17.50 0.21
CA VAL A 111 -11.94 -18.44 0.56
C VAL A 111 -12.07 -19.55 -0.50
N ALA A 112 -12.12 -19.17 -1.79
CA ALA A 112 -12.26 -20.13 -2.89
C ALA A 112 -11.09 -21.12 -3.01
N ASN A 113 -9.90 -20.71 -2.58
CA ASN A 113 -8.70 -21.56 -2.55
C ASN A 113 -8.52 -22.33 -1.24
N GLY A 114 -9.43 -22.16 -0.26
CA GLY A 114 -9.38 -22.84 1.03
C GLY A 114 -8.20 -22.40 1.91
N VAL A 115 -7.65 -21.21 1.68
CA VAL A 115 -6.51 -20.66 2.44
C VAL A 115 -6.94 -19.68 3.53
N THR A 116 -8.18 -19.22 3.48
CA THR A 116 -8.85 -18.53 4.59
C THR A 116 -10.33 -18.93 4.66
N SER A 117 -10.93 -18.75 5.83
CA SER A 117 -12.35 -18.92 6.11
C SER A 117 -12.71 -18.00 7.26
N GLU A 118 -13.90 -17.40 7.24
CA GLU A 118 -14.35 -16.55 8.35
C GLU A 118 -14.41 -17.33 9.67
N ASP A 119 -13.54 -17.00 10.60
CA ASP A 119 -13.51 -17.54 11.96
C ASP A 119 -14.05 -16.56 13.02
N GLY A 120 -14.30 -15.30 12.63
CA GLY A 120 -14.73 -14.23 13.53
C GLY A 120 -13.64 -13.70 14.47
N CYS A 121 -12.38 -14.09 14.31
CA CYS A 121 -11.27 -13.62 15.15
C CYS A 121 -10.94 -12.15 14.84
N TYR A 122 -11.39 -11.26 15.71
CA TYR A 122 -11.12 -9.83 15.56
C TYR A 122 -9.77 -9.43 16.13
N VAL A 123 -8.83 -9.08 15.26
CA VAL A 123 -7.54 -8.50 15.68
C VAL A 123 -7.70 -6.99 15.83
N ARG A 124 -7.58 -6.46 17.05
CA ARG A 124 -7.60 -5.01 17.28
C ARG A 124 -6.30 -4.37 16.78
N LEU A 125 -6.40 -3.23 16.12
CA LEU A 125 -5.24 -2.46 15.69
C LEU A 125 -4.68 -1.60 16.83
N ASP A 126 -3.36 -1.50 16.93
CA ASP A 126 -2.68 -0.66 17.92
C ASP A 126 -2.90 0.84 17.64
N SER A 127 -3.04 1.18 16.35
CA SER A 127 -3.25 2.55 15.90
C SER A 127 -4.73 2.92 15.95
N ALA A 128 -5.10 3.79 16.91
CA ALA A 128 -6.47 4.28 17.05
C ALA A 128 -7.04 4.95 15.77
N PRO A 129 -6.26 5.74 14.99
CA PRO A 129 -6.73 6.24 13.70
C PRO A 129 -7.07 5.14 12.69
N MET A 130 -6.22 4.11 12.57
CA MET A 130 -6.46 3.00 11.64
C MET A 130 -7.61 2.11 12.10
N GLN A 131 -7.73 1.90 13.41
CA GLN A 131 -8.87 1.21 14.00
C GLN A 131 -10.19 1.93 13.66
N ARG A 132 -10.21 3.26 13.73
CA ARG A 132 -11.39 4.06 13.35
C ARG A 132 -11.72 3.94 11.86
N GLU A 133 -10.72 4.02 10.97
CA GLU A 133 -10.92 3.85 9.53
C GLU A 133 -11.53 2.48 9.21
N ARG A 134 -11.02 1.42 9.84
CA ARG A 134 -11.58 0.07 9.74
C ARG A 134 -13.05 0.01 10.18
N GLU A 135 -13.37 0.51 11.37
CA GLU A 135 -14.74 0.55 11.88
C GLU A 135 -15.70 1.36 10.99
N VAL A 136 -15.18 2.41 10.33
CA VAL A 136 -15.93 3.17 9.34
C VAL A 136 -16.17 2.34 8.09
N PHE A 137 -15.15 1.65 7.58
CA PHE A 137 -15.26 0.76 6.43
C PHE A 137 -16.23 -0.39 6.69
N GLU A 138 -16.15 -1.04 7.85
CA GLU A 138 -17.06 -2.10 8.29
C GLU A 138 -18.52 -1.62 8.29
N ARG A 139 -18.79 -0.45 8.86
CA ARG A 139 -20.12 0.16 8.84
C ARG A 139 -20.60 0.48 7.42
N ARG A 140 -19.74 1.00 6.54
CA ARG A 140 -20.11 1.35 5.16
C ARG A 140 -20.37 0.11 4.29
N SER A 141 -19.63 -0.96 4.53
CA SER A 141 -19.74 -2.22 3.78
C SER A 141 -20.85 -3.13 4.30
N GLY A 142 -21.53 -2.75 5.39
CA GLY A 142 -22.56 -3.57 6.02
C GLY A 142 -22.00 -4.81 6.72
N MET A 143 -20.69 -4.84 6.98
CA MET A 143 -20.09 -5.88 7.80
C MET A 143 -20.53 -5.66 9.25
N THR A 144 -21.17 -6.67 9.85
CA THR A 144 -21.58 -6.60 11.25
C THR A 144 -20.35 -6.36 12.11
N ALA A 145 -20.35 -5.29 12.92
CA ALA A 145 -19.29 -5.05 13.88
C ALA A 145 -19.11 -6.32 14.75
N PRO A 146 -17.87 -6.76 15.00
CA PRO A 146 -17.62 -7.92 15.86
C PRO A 146 -18.19 -7.64 17.25
N ARG A 147 -18.79 -8.67 17.85
CA ARG A 147 -19.25 -8.64 19.24
C ARG A 147 -18.08 -8.75 20.21
#